data_AF-A0A2V5XAF9-F1
#
_entry.id   AF-A0A2V5XAF9-F1
#
_cell.length_a   1.000
_cell.length_b   1.000
_cell.length_c   1.000
_cell.angle_alpha   90.00
_cell.angle_beta   90.00
_cell.angle_gamma   90.00
#
_symmetry.space_group_name_H-M   'P 1'
#
loop_
_entity.id
_entity.type
_entity.pdbx_description
1 polymer ?
#
loop_
_entity_poly.entity_id
_entity_poly.type
_entity_poly.pdbx_seq_one_letter_code
_entity_poly.pdbx_strand_id
1 'polypeptide(L)'
;MSELLAAIQGILRGEDGQITIRHLFYRLVGQRLIEKIEKAYKSLCAHLSRWRRLEEIAWSAFADNTRWHIRQPTFEGVEDALKNTVENYRRNLWATQPFYIEVWVEKDAIAGIVAGTANSWGVRRGQHVQSGKRSRQDWHHLPSWRFRPVRRRGG
;
A
#
# COMPACT_ATOMS: atom_id res chain seq x y z
N MET A 1 20.71 9.84 23.41
CA MET A 1 19.24 10.04 23.24
C MET A 1 18.91 11.28 22.42
N SER A 2 19.71 12.36 22.52
CA SER A 2 19.60 13.58 21.71
C SER A 2 19.90 13.37 20.21
N GLU A 3 20.90 12.55 19.86
CA GLU A 3 21.26 12.29 18.45
C GLU A 3 20.13 11.65 17.65
N LEU A 4 19.41 10.68 18.23
CA LEU A 4 18.29 10.03 17.56
C LEU A 4 17.13 11.00 17.32
N LEU A 5 16.85 11.89 18.27
CA LEU A 5 15.85 12.93 18.11
C LEU A 5 16.24 13.91 17.00
N ALA A 6 17.50 14.35 16.98
CA ALA A 6 18.02 15.26 15.96
C ALA A 6 17.94 14.64 14.55
N ALA A 7 18.27 13.34 14.43
CA ALA A 7 18.13 12.62 13.17
C ALA A 7 16.66 12.53 12.72
N ILE A 8 15.74 12.24 13.63
CA ILE A 8 14.29 12.19 13.34
C ILE A 8 13.79 13.57 12.89
N GLN A 9 14.15 14.65 13.58
CA GLN A 9 13.78 16.01 13.18
C GLN A 9 14.41 16.41 11.84
N GLY A 10 15.62 15.92 11.54
CA GLY A 10 16.24 16.08 10.21
C GLY A 10 15.44 15.38 9.11
N ILE A 11 15.01 14.14 9.34
CA ILE A 11 14.16 13.39 8.40
C ILE A 11 12.82 14.10 8.23
N LEU A 12 12.16 14.51 9.31
CA LEU A 12 10.86 15.18 9.25
C LEU A 12 10.91 16.51 8.47
N ARG A 13 12.01 17.27 8.57
CA ARG A 13 12.20 18.52 7.80
C ARG A 13 12.49 18.29 6.32
N GLY A 14 13.00 17.12 5.96
CA GLY A 14 13.37 16.79 4.57
C GLY A 14 12.25 16.12 3.76
N GLU A 15 11.06 15.93 4.34
CA GLU A 15 9.93 15.28 3.68
C GLU A 15 8.81 16.31 3.47
N ASP A 16 8.28 16.41 2.25
CA ASP A 16 7.25 17.39 1.86
C ASP A 16 5.83 17.02 2.36
N GLY A 17 5.70 16.56 3.61
CA GLY A 17 4.41 16.23 4.20
C GLY A 17 4.46 15.31 5.43
N GLN A 18 3.29 14.84 5.86
CA GLN A 18 3.18 13.88 6.97
C GLN A 18 3.69 12.51 6.55
N ILE A 19 4.66 11.97 7.29
CA ILE A 19 5.16 10.60 7.07
C ILE A 19 4.53 9.61 8.05
N THR A 20 4.48 8.33 7.71
CA THR A 20 4.06 7.30 8.66
C THR A 20 5.20 6.91 9.61
N ILE A 21 4.89 6.38 10.78
CA ILE A 21 5.90 5.84 11.71
C ILE A 21 6.72 4.71 11.05
N ARG A 22 6.08 3.91 10.19
CA ARG A 22 6.75 2.86 9.42
C ARG A 22 7.72 3.43 8.39
N HIS A 23 7.34 4.50 7.70
CA HIS A 23 8.25 5.23 6.81
C HIS A 23 9.46 5.71 7.62
N LEU A 24 9.26 6.41 8.72
CA LEU A 24 10.34 6.90 9.58
C LEU A 24 11.28 5.76 10.01
N PHE A 25 10.71 4.63 10.45
CA PHE A 25 11.48 3.44 10.83
C PHE A 25 12.42 2.98 9.70
N TYR A 26 11.94 2.90 8.46
CA TYR A 26 12.79 2.48 7.34
C TYR A 26 13.84 3.51 6.96
N ARG A 27 13.58 4.82 7.10
CA ARG A 27 14.60 5.86 6.88
C ARG A 27 15.73 5.73 7.90
N LEU A 28 15.40 5.52 9.17
CA LEU A 28 16.39 5.29 10.24
C LEU A 28 17.18 3.99 10.03
N VAL A 29 16.54 2.91 9.58
CA VAL A 29 17.22 1.66 9.21
C VAL A 29 18.16 1.89 8.02
N GLY A 30 17.73 2.62 7.00
CA GLY A 30 18.54 2.95 5.82
C GLY A 30 19.79 3.77 6.17
N GLN A 31 19.69 4.64 7.18
CA GLN A 31 20.81 5.41 7.74
C GLN A 31 21.64 4.63 8.78
N ARG A 32 21.32 3.35 9.02
CA ARG A 32 21.98 2.48 10.02
C ARG A 32 21.91 3.01 11.47
N LEU A 33 20.93 3.85 11.78
CA LEU A 33 20.72 4.40 13.12
C LEU A 33 19.96 3.43 14.04
N ILE A 34 19.14 2.55 13.46
CA ILE A 34 18.42 1.50 14.16
C ILE A 34 18.46 0.20 13.35
N GLU A 35 18.39 -0.94 14.05
CA GLU A 35 18.32 -2.24 13.41
C GLU A 35 16.92 -2.55 12.87
N LYS A 36 16.87 -3.33 11.79
CA LYS A 36 15.63 -3.81 11.17
C LYS A 36 15.01 -4.98 11.96
N ILE A 37 14.69 -4.74 13.23
CA ILE A 37 14.11 -5.73 14.14
C ILE A 37 12.85 -5.17 14.81
N GLU A 38 11.93 -6.06 15.19
CA GLU A 38 10.65 -5.67 15.81
C GLU A 38 10.85 -4.94 17.15
N LYS A 39 11.87 -5.34 17.92
CA LYS A 39 12.23 -4.69 19.19
C LYS A 39 12.60 -3.21 18.99
N ALA A 40 13.35 -2.90 17.93
CA ALA A 40 13.73 -1.53 17.59
C ALA A 40 12.50 -0.70 17.18
N TYR A 41 11.57 -1.29 16.43
CA TYR A 41 10.31 -0.63 16.09
C TYR A 41 9.47 -0.29 17.33
N LYS A 42 9.30 -1.23 18.27
CA LYS A 42 8.58 -0.99 19.53
C LYS A 42 9.25 0.09 20.38
N SER A 43 10.58 0.06 20.46
CA SER A 43 11.37 1.08 21.17
C SER A 43 11.21 2.47 20.52
N LEU A 44 11.22 2.55 19.19
CA LEU A 44 10.98 3.79 18.46
C LEU A 44 9.60 4.37 18.77
N CYS A 45 8.54 3.56 18.75
CA CYS A 45 7.18 4.00 19.11
C CYS A 45 7.12 4.56 20.54
N ALA A 46 7.80 3.91 21.50
CA ALA A 46 7.86 4.39 22.88
C ALA A 46 8.61 5.74 22.99
N HIS A 47 9.73 5.90 22.29
CA HIS A 47 10.46 7.16 22.24
C HIS A 47 9.65 8.28 21.59
N LEU A 48 9.00 8.03 20.45
CA LEU A 48 8.13 9.01 19.79
C LEU A 48 6.98 9.44 20.71
N SER A 49 6.40 8.51 21.47
CA SER A 49 5.33 8.83 22.43
C SER A 49 5.84 9.73 23.56
N ARG A 50 7.08 9.53 24.02
CA ARG A 50 7.72 10.39 25.01
C ARG A 50 8.02 11.78 24.43
N TRP A 51 8.63 11.87 23.25
CA TRP A 51 8.99 13.15 22.63
C TRP A 51 7.78 14.00 22.24
N ARG A 52 6.68 13.38 21.82
CA ARG A 52 5.41 14.10 21.59
C ARG A 52 4.82 14.70 22.86
N ARG A 53 4.93 14.01 24.00
CA ARG A 53 4.51 14.55 25.31
C ARG A 53 5.40 15.66 25.82
N LEU A 54 6.66 15.67 25.38
CA LEU A 54 7.63 16.73 25.67
C LEU A 54 7.59 17.87 24.64
N GLU A 55 6.63 17.84 23.70
CA GLU A 55 6.48 18.83 22.61
C GLU A 55 7.67 18.95 21.64
N GLU A 56 8.65 18.05 21.74
CA GLU A 56 9.82 17.96 20.85
C GLU A 56 9.46 17.54 19.42
N ILE A 57 8.33 16.83 19.27
CA ILE A 57 7.78 16.42 17.99
C ILE A 57 6.28 16.72 17.99
N ALA A 58 5.82 17.51 17.02
CA ALA A 58 4.40 17.82 16.86
C ALA A 58 3.58 16.54 16.65
N TRP A 59 2.38 16.48 17.26
CA TRP A 59 1.43 15.38 17.04
C TRP A 59 1.02 15.27 15.57
N SER A 60 0.97 16.39 14.85
CA SER A 60 0.70 16.49 13.42
C SER A 60 1.85 16.06 12.52
N ALA A 61 3.03 15.71 13.05
CA ALA A 61 4.19 15.35 12.23
C ALA A 61 4.04 14.00 11.51
N PHE A 62 3.04 13.18 11.88
CA PHE A 62 2.88 11.83 11.35
C PHE A 62 1.48 11.55 10.82
N ALA A 63 1.41 10.82 9.71
CA ALA A 63 0.17 10.33 9.12
C ALA A 63 -0.25 9.00 9.79
N ASP A 64 -1.52 8.92 10.21
CA ASP A 64 -2.13 7.67 10.70
C ASP A 64 -2.71 6.85 9.54
N ASN A 65 -1.85 6.04 8.92
CA ASN A 65 -2.25 5.15 7.82
C ASN A 65 -2.79 3.79 8.30
N THR A 66 -3.19 3.64 9.57
CA THR A 66 -3.79 2.37 10.04
C THR A 66 -5.24 2.17 9.59
N ARG A 67 -5.85 3.20 9.00
CA ARG A 67 -7.23 3.16 8.51
C ARG A 67 -7.28 3.15 7.00
N TRP A 68 -7.46 1.97 6.42
CA TRP A 68 -8.00 1.85 5.07
C TRP A 68 -9.49 2.21 5.13
N HIS A 69 -9.83 3.45 4.79
CA HIS A 69 -11.21 3.83 4.59
C HIS A 69 -11.67 3.28 3.23
N ILE A 70 -12.27 2.09 3.23
CA ILE A 70 -13.12 1.64 2.11
C ILE A 70 -14.42 2.44 2.22
N ARG A 71 -14.41 3.67 1.69
CA ARG A 71 -15.63 4.46 1.54
C ARG A 71 -16.24 4.13 0.18
N GLN A 72 -17.51 3.75 0.17
CA GLN A 72 -18.25 3.71 -1.10
C GLN A 72 -18.35 5.14 -1.64
N PRO A 73 -18.07 5.39 -2.92
CA PRO A 73 -18.31 6.69 -3.52
C PRO A 73 -19.79 7.05 -3.33
N THR A 74 -20.05 8.16 -2.66
CA THR A 74 -21.39 8.76 -2.52
C THR A 74 -21.38 10.06 -3.27
N PHE A 75 -22.47 10.35 -3.98
CA PHE A 75 -22.63 11.55 -4.80
C PHE A 75 -23.79 12.37 -4.27
N GLU A 76 -23.63 13.69 -4.27
CA GLU A 76 -24.68 14.62 -3.83
C GLU A 76 -25.83 14.71 -4.85
N GLY A 77 -25.61 14.26 -6.09
CA GLY A 77 -26.60 14.27 -7.17
C GLY A 77 -26.15 13.50 -8.41
N VAL A 78 -27.05 13.40 -9.39
CA VAL A 78 -26.83 12.65 -10.64
C VAL A 78 -25.70 13.26 -11.48
N GLU A 79 -25.62 14.59 -11.51
CA GLU A 79 -24.58 15.33 -12.24
C GLU A 79 -23.19 15.03 -11.69
N ASP A 80 -23.06 14.90 -10.37
CA ASP A 80 -21.81 14.58 -9.69
C ASP A 80 -21.40 13.11 -9.94
N ALA A 81 -22.38 12.20 -9.91
CA ALA A 81 -22.17 10.81 -10.31
C ALA A 81 -21.74 10.67 -11.78
N LEU A 82 -22.29 11.49 -12.68
CA LEU A 82 -21.91 11.49 -14.10
C LEU A 82 -20.49 12.02 -14.31
N LYS A 83 -20.09 13.09 -13.60
CA LYS A 83 -18.70 13.59 -13.66
C LYS A 83 -17.70 12.52 -13.21
N ASN A 84 -17.95 11.87 -12.08
CA ASN A 84 -17.12 10.75 -11.63
C ASN A 84 -17.08 9.64 -12.68
N THR A 85 -18.23 9.29 -13.25
CA THR A 85 -18.30 8.27 -14.31
C THR A 85 -17.41 8.64 -15.50
N VAL A 86 -17.44 9.90 -15.97
CA VAL A 86 -16.58 10.36 -17.07
C VAL A 86 -15.10 10.20 -16.74
N GLU A 87 -14.68 10.56 -15.53
CA GLU A 87 -13.27 10.48 -15.10
C GLU A 87 -12.78 9.02 -14.94
N ASN A 88 -13.65 8.16 -14.42
CA ASN A 88 -13.30 6.79 -14.01
C ASN A 88 -13.68 5.73 -15.04
N TYR A 89 -14.46 6.08 -16.06
CA TYR A 89 -14.86 5.13 -17.09
C TYR A 89 -13.63 4.56 -17.80
N ARG A 90 -13.56 3.23 -17.84
CA ARG A 90 -12.57 2.48 -18.61
C ARG A 90 -13.31 1.46 -19.45
N ARG A 91 -13.18 1.57 -20.77
CA ARG A 91 -13.77 0.60 -21.71
C ARG A 91 -13.15 -0.77 -21.47
N ASN A 92 -13.98 -1.80 -21.36
CA ASN A 92 -13.49 -3.17 -21.24
C ASN A 92 -12.88 -3.62 -22.57
N LEU A 93 -11.55 -3.59 -22.65
CA LEU A 93 -10.77 -3.98 -23.84
C LEU A 93 -10.91 -5.46 -24.20
N TRP A 94 -11.33 -6.29 -23.24
CA TRP A 94 -11.47 -7.74 -23.39
C TRP A 94 -12.92 -8.17 -23.63
N ALA A 95 -13.83 -7.21 -23.87
CA ALA A 95 -15.27 -7.48 -23.97
C ALA A 95 -15.64 -8.51 -25.06
N THR A 96 -14.90 -8.53 -26.16
CA THR A 96 -15.11 -9.42 -27.31
C THR A 96 -14.28 -10.71 -27.25
N GLN A 97 -13.43 -10.89 -26.23
CA GLN A 97 -12.52 -12.03 -26.12
C GLN A 97 -13.12 -13.13 -25.22
N PRO A 98 -12.95 -14.43 -25.56
CA PRO A 98 -13.44 -15.55 -24.76
C PRO A 98 -12.65 -15.76 -23.45
N PHE A 99 -11.45 -15.16 -23.36
CA PHE A 99 -10.57 -15.23 -22.21
C PHE A 99 -10.06 -13.83 -21.86
N TYR A 100 -9.78 -13.62 -20.58
CA TYR A 100 -9.01 -12.47 -20.11
C TYR A 100 -7.79 -12.95 -19.33
N ILE A 101 -6.80 -12.07 -19.28
CA ILE A 101 -5.55 -12.32 -18.56
C ILE A 101 -5.70 -11.77 -17.15
N GLU A 102 -5.24 -12.54 -16.17
CA GLU A 102 -4.97 -12.06 -14.82
C GLU A 102 -3.48 -12.14 -14.52
N VAL A 103 -2.96 -11.08 -13.89
CA VAL A 103 -1.60 -11.03 -13.36
C VAL A 103 -1.66 -11.13 -11.85
N TRP A 104 -0.95 -12.11 -11.32
CA TRP A 104 -0.88 -12.43 -9.89
C TRP A 104 0.50 -12.06 -9.36
N VAL A 105 0.52 -11.31 -8.25
CA VAL A 105 1.75 -10.86 -7.60
C VAL A 105 1.69 -11.25 -6.12
N GLU A 106 2.70 -11.99 -5.67
CA GLU A 106 2.76 -12.46 -4.28
C GLU A 106 3.22 -11.37 -3.31
N LYS A 107 4.08 -10.45 -3.76
CA LYS A 107 4.65 -9.37 -2.94
C LYS A 107 3.99 -8.03 -3.21
N ASP A 108 3.44 -7.45 -2.15
CA ASP A 108 2.74 -6.15 -2.18
C ASP A 108 3.63 -5.02 -2.75
N ALA A 109 4.91 -5.02 -2.41
CA ALA A 109 5.89 -4.04 -2.91
C ALA A 109 6.03 -4.04 -4.45
N ILE A 110 5.75 -5.17 -5.13
CA ILE A 110 5.86 -5.26 -6.59
C ILE A 110 4.48 -5.07 -7.25
N ALA A 111 3.39 -5.23 -6.51
CA ALA A 111 2.04 -5.04 -7.01
C ALA A 111 1.80 -3.60 -7.53
N GLY A 112 2.45 -2.61 -6.91
CA GLY A 112 2.44 -1.21 -7.34
C GLY A 112 3.21 -0.94 -8.63
N ILE A 113 4.30 -1.66 -8.90
CA ILE A 113 5.09 -1.48 -10.14
C ILE A 113 4.37 -2.13 -11.31
N VAL A 114 3.90 -3.36 -11.12
CA VAL A 114 3.14 -4.11 -12.13
C VAL A 114 1.79 -3.45 -12.42
N ALA A 115 1.31 -2.62 -11.49
CA ALA A 115 0.08 -1.85 -11.62
C ALA A 115 0.00 -1.02 -12.88
N GLY A 116 1.01 -0.18 -13.10
CA GLY A 116 0.99 0.82 -14.16
C GLY A 116 0.90 0.12 -15.51
N THR A 117 1.74 -0.90 -15.70
CA THR A 117 1.74 -1.71 -16.92
C THR A 117 0.44 -2.49 -17.07
N ALA A 118 0.00 -3.27 -16.07
CA ALA A 118 -1.21 -4.09 -16.21
C ALA A 118 -2.47 -3.24 -16.49
N ASN A 119 -2.57 -2.05 -15.87
CA ASN A 119 -3.70 -1.15 -16.05
C ASN A 119 -3.78 -0.60 -17.48
N SER A 120 -2.66 -0.32 -18.15
CA SER A 120 -2.67 0.21 -19.53
C SER A 120 -3.23 -0.82 -20.53
N TRP A 121 -3.10 -2.11 -20.24
CA TRP A 121 -3.66 -3.21 -21.05
C TRP A 121 -5.05 -3.65 -20.60
N GLY A 122 -5.66 -2.98 -19.62
CA GLY A 122 -6.97 -3.37 -19.07
C GLY A 122 -6.97 -4.77 -18.42
N VAL A 123 -5.80 -5.24 -17.98
CA VAL A 123 -5.60 -6.56 -17.39
C VAL A 123 -6.00 -6.51 -15.91
N ARG A 124 -6.88 -7.43 -15.50
CA ARG A 124 -7.35 -7.48 -14.11
C ARG A 124 -6.24 -7.99 -13.20
N ARG A 125 -6.04 -7.33 -12.07
CA ARG A 125 -5.18 -7.84 -10.99
C ARG A 125 -5.99 -8.66 -10.00
N GLY A 126 -5.45 -9.81 -9.63
CA GLY A 126 -5.80 -10.48 -8.39
C GLY A 126 -4.83 -10.02 -7.30
N GLN A 127 -5.32 -9.39 -6.24
CA GLN A 127 -4.55 -9.21 -5.00
C GLN A 127 -4.97 -10.28 -4.01
N HIS A 128 -4.01 -11.03 -3.47
CA HIS A 128 -4.26 -11.90 -2.33
C HIS A 128 -4.02 -11.11 -1.04
N VAL A 129 -5.08 -10.64 -0.39
CA VAL A 129 -4.99 -10.24 1.02
C VAL A 129 -4.99 -11.55 1.83
N GLN A 130 -3.86 -11.87 2.46
CA GLN A 130 -3.77 -13.02 3.37
C GLN A 130 -4.52 -12.69 4.67
N SER A 131 -5.85 -12.72 4.61
CA SER A 131 -6.76 -12.72 5.75
C SER A 131 -7.50 -14.05 5.73
N GLY A 132 -7.01 -15.01 6.53
CA GLY A 132 -7.63 -16.33 6.71
C GLY A 132 -6.84 -17.47 6.07
N LYS A 133 -6.40 -18.41 6.91
CA LYS A 133 -5.67 -19.63 6.52
C LYS A 133 -6.52 -20.48 5.56
N ARG A 134 -6.18 -20.51 4.26
CA ARG A 134 -6.38 -21.69 3.39
C ARG A 134 -5.07 -22.46 3.31
N SER A 135 -5.16 -23.79 3.31
CA SER A 135 -4.04 -24.70 3.54
C SER A 135 -2.89 -24.50 2.56
N ARG A 136 -1.68 -24.57 3.10
CA ARG A 136 -0.37 -24.36 2.44
C ARG A 136 0.01 -25.44 1.41
N GLN A 137 -0.80 -26.46 1.18
CA GLN A 137 -0.35 -27.70 0.54
C GLN A 137 -0.34 -27.69 -1.00
N ASP A 138 -0.98 -26.73 -1.66
CA ASP A 138 -1.08 -26.76 -3.14
C ASP A 138 0.07 -26.04 -3.88
N TRP A 139 1.01 -25.39 -3.17
CA TRP A 139 1.80 -24.29 -3.78
C TRP A 139 3.33 -24.41 -3.74
N HIS A 140 3.89 -25.56 -3.35
CA HIS A 140 5.35 -25.67 -3.15
C HIS A 140 6.21 -25.79 -4.42
N HIS A 141 5.63 -25.77 -5.61
CA HIS A 141 6.35 -26.06 -6.86
C HIS A 141 6.21 -24.98 -7.96
N LEU A 142 5.66 -23.81 -7.67
CA LEU A 142 5.34 -22.82 -8.71
C LEU A 142 6.14 -21.51 -8.57
N PRO A 143 6.61 -20.91 -9.70
CA PRO A 143 7.36 -19.66 -9.71
C PRO A 143 6.49 -18.46 -9.30
N SER A 144 7.14 -17.37 -8.84
CA SER A 144 6.53 -16.18 -8.22
C SER A 144 5.63 -15.32 -9.11
N TRP A 145 5.40 -15.72 -10.36
CA TRP A 145 4.60 -15.01 -11.36
C TRP A 145 3.82 -16.01 -12.22
N ARG A 146 2.52 -15.79 -12.42
CA ARG A 146 1.71 -16.61 -13.32
C ARG A 146 0.71 -15.77 -14.10
N PHE A 147 0.66 -16.01 -15.40
CA PHE A 147 -0.44 -15.61 -16.27
C PHE A 147 -1.48 -16.72 -16.26
N ARG A 148 -2.70 -16.41 -15.85
CA ARG A 148 -3.81 -17.38 -15.93
C ARG A 148 -4.82 -16.90 -16.97
N PRO A 149 -5.05 -17.65 -18.06
CA PRO A 149 -6.21 -17.41 -18.91
C PRO A 149 -7.45 -17.82 -18.11
N VAL A 150 -8.29 -16.86 -17.76
CA VAL A 150 -9.55 -17.13 -17.08
C VAL A 150 -10.66 -17.12 -18.11
N ARG A 151 -11.32 -18.28 -18.28
CA ARG A 151 -12.49 -18.40 -19.13
C ARG A 151 -13.59 -17.55 -18.55
N ARG A 152 -14.19 -16.68 -19.36
CA ARG A 152 -15.39 -15.94 -18.95
C ARG A 152 -16.48 -16.97 -18.66
N ARG A 153 -16.99 -17.01 -17.41
CA ARG A 153 -18.26 -17.71 -17.14
C ARG A 153 -19.33 -16.94 -17.92
N GLY A 154 -20.05 -17.61 -18.80
CA GLY A 154 -21.10 -17.01 -19.62
C GLY A 154 -22.11 -16.27 -18.78
N GLY A 155 -22.61 -15.15 -19.31
CA GLY A 155 -23.79 -14.47 -18.79
C GLY A 155 -25.06 -15.23 -19.14
#